data_AF-A0A0S8KWL9-F1
#
_entry.id   AF-A0A0S8KWL9-F1
#
_cell.length_a   1.000
_cell.length_b   1.000
_cell.length_c   1.000
_cell.angle_alpha   90.00
_cell.angle_beta   90.00
_cell.angle_gamma   90.00
#
_symmetry.space_group_name_H-M   'P 1'
#
loop_
_entity.id
_entity.type
_entity.pdbx_description
1 polymer ?
#
loop_
_entity_poly.entity_id
_entity_poly.type
_entity_poly.pdbx_seq_one_letter_code
_entity_poly.pdbx_strand_id
1 'polypeptide(L)' 'MNTILLYISSFLLAFWGIAHLLPTKNVVKGFGTISADNKNIIAMEWINEGATLIFLGILVLVITLADPLPQFHLLNIR' A
#
# COMPACT_ATOMS: atom_id res chain seq x y z
N MET A 1 -16.58 -12.33 -0.19
CA MET A 1 -16.00 -11.00 0.15
C MET A 1 -16.76 -9.96 -0.65
N ASN A 2 -17.07 -8.78 -0.09
CA ASN A 2 -17.70 -7.72 -0.88
C ASN A 2 -16.60 -7.00 -1.70
N THR A 3 -16.67 -7.06 -3.03
CA THR A 3 -15.67 -6.49 -3.95
C THR A 3 -15.43 -4.99 -3.72
N ILE A 4 -16.46 -4.26 -3.27
CA ILE A 4 -16.31 -2.84 -2.91
C ILE A 4 -15.29 -2.65 -1.78
N LEU A 5 -15.27 -3.54 -0.79
CA LEU A 5 -14.32 -3.46 0.32
C LEU A 5 -12.87 -3.68 -0.16
N LEU A 6 -12.66 -4.49 -1.21
CA LEU A 6 -11.34 -4.74 -1.78
C LEU A 6 -10.81 -3.53 -2.55
N TYR A 7 -11.67 -2.82 -3.28
CA TYR A 7 -11.27 -1.57 -3.93
C TYR A 7 -10.97 -0.47 -2.90
N ILE A 8 -11.78 -0.36 -1.84
CA ILE A 8 -11.54 0.61 -0.77
C ILE A 8 -10.21 0.30 -0.07
N SER A 9 -9.95 -0.96 0.29
CA SER A 9 -8.70 -1.32 0.97
C SER A 9 -7.48 -1.10 0.10
N SER A 10 -7.54 -1.45 -1.18
CA SER A 10 -6.47 -1.18 -2.16
C SER A 10 -6.16 0.31 -2.23
N PHE A 11 -7.20 1.15 -2.39
CA PHE A 11 -7.04 2.59 -2.45
C PHE A 11 -6.44 3.15 -1.16
N LEU A 12 -6.95 2.74 0.00
CA LEU A 12 -6.46 3.22 1.30
C LEU A 12 -4.99 2.85 1.52
N LEU A 13 -4.57 1.62 1.19
CA LEU A 13 -3.18 1.19 1.32
C LEU A 13 -2.25 2.01 0.42
N ALA A 14 -2.59 2.16 -0.86
CA ALA A 14 -1.77 2.93 -1.79
C ALA A 14 -1.70 4.42 -1.41
N PHE A 15 -2.85 5.01 -1.06
CA PHE A 15 -2.94 6.40 -0.61
C PHE A 15 -2.12 6.62 0.67
N TRP A 16 -2.24 5.73 1.65
CA TRP A 16 -1.51 5.84 2.91
C TRP A 16 0.01 5.70 2.72
N GLY A 17 0.44 4.80 1.82
CA GLY A 17 1.84 4.68 1.47
C GLY A 17 2.41 5.95 0.83
N ILE A 18 1.66 6.59 -0.08
CA ILE A 18 2.04 7.91 -0.62
C ILE A 18 2.12 8.96 0.48
N ALA A 19 1.13 8.98 1.38
CA ALA A 19 1.10 9.90 2.51
C ALA A 19 2.24 9.68 3.50
N HIS A 20 2.81 8.47 3.59
CA HIS A 20 4.06 8.21 4.31
C HIS A 20 5.26 8.83 3.60
N LEU A 21 5.42 8.62 2.30
CA LEU A 21 6.64 9.05 1.59
C LEU A 21 6.79 10.58 1.51
N LEU A 22 5.70 11.33 1.33
CA LEU A 22 5.75 12.80 1.16
C LEU A 22 6.39 13.56 2.34
N PRO A 23 6.02 13.33 3.62
CA PRO A 23 6.57 14.04 4.76
C PRO A 23 7.86 13.43 5.33
N THR A 24 8.52 12.47 4.67
CA THR A 24 9.70 11.74 5.21
C THR A 24 10.73 12.66 5.88
N LYS A 25 11.10 13.78 5.23
CA LYS A 25 12.07 14.74 5.78
C LYS A 25 11.59 15.39 7.09
N ASN A 26 10.31 15.73 7.18
CA ASN A 26 9.73 16.35 8.37
C ASN A 26 9.61 15.33 9.51
N VAL A 27 9.28 14.08 9.19
CA VAL A 27 9.20 12.98 10.15
C VAL A 27 10.58 12.71 10.76
N VAL A 28 11.62 12.52 9.93
CA VAL A 28 13.00 12.32 10.40
C VAL A 28 13.48 13.51 11.25
N LYS A 29 13.11 14.74 10.87
CA LYS A 29 13.43 15.95 11.66
C LYS A 29 12.72 15.96 13.02
N GLY A 30 11.52 15.39 13.12
CA GLY A 30 10.72 15.30 14.34
C GLY A 30 11.40 14.52 15.47
N PHE A 31 12.34 13.63 15.16
CA PHE A 31 13.12 12.87 16.16
C PHE A 31 14.24 13.68 16.84
N GLY A 32 14.45 14.95 16.47
CA GLY A 32 15.38 15.84 17.16
C GLY A 32 16.87 15.50 16.95
N THR A 33 17.66 15.66 18.02
CA THR A 33 19.12 15.49 17.99
C THR A 33 19.53 14.04 18.25
N ILE A 34 19.16 13.15 17.33
CA ILE A 34 19.72 11.79 17.23
C ILE A 34 20.93 11.78 16.28
N SER A 35 21.76 10.72 16.36
CA SER A 35 22.92 10.54 15.48
C SER A 35 22.52 10.52 14.00
N ALA A 36 23.48 10.83 13.12
CA ALA A 36 23.25 10.78 11.67
C ALA A 36 22.83 9.38 11.20
N ASP A 37 23.45 8.34 11.75
CA ASP A 37 23.13 6.95 11.42
C ASP A 37 21.69 6.59 11.81
N ASN A 38 21.23 6.99 13.00
CA ASN A 38 19.86 6.75 13.43
C ASN A 38 18.85 7.49 12.54
N LYS A 39 19.17 8.70 12.07
CA LYS A 39 18.32 9.42 11.10
C LYS A 39 18.21 8.67 9.78
N ASN A 40 19.30 8.07 9.32
CA ASN A 40 19.31 7.27 8.11
C ASN A 40 18.50 5.97 8.27
N ILE A 41 18.62 5.28 9.42
CA ILE A 41 17.83 4.08 9.72
C ILE A 41 16.34 4.41 9.71
N ILE A 42 15.91 5.46 10.42
CA ILE A 42 14.51 5.89 10.44
C ILE A 42 14.02 6.25 9.03
N ALA A 43 14.83 6.96 8.25
CA ALA A 43 14.47 7.28 6.87
C ALA A 43 14.29 6.03 6.01
N MET A 44 15.18 5.04 6.13
CA MET A 44 15.07 3.76 5.41
C MET A 44 13.82 2.99 5.82
N GLU A 45 13.54 2.87 7.12
CA GLU A 45 12.35 2.19 7.64
C GLU A 45 11.07 2.86 7.16
N TRP A 46 11.00 4.18 7.27
CA TRP A 46 9.85 4.98 6.85
C TRP A 46 9.55 4.86 5.35
N ILE A 47 10.61 4.89 4.53
CA ILE A 47 10.50 4.68 3.08
C ILE A 47 10.05 3.25 2.77
N ASN A 48 10.63 2.26 3.45
CA ASN A 48 10.29 0.86 3.25
C ASN A 48 8.83 0.57 3.60
N GLU A 49 8.32 1.14 4.69
CA GLU A 49 6.91 1.05 5.08
C GLU A 49 5.99 1.67 4.01
N GLY A 50 6.29 2.90 3.58
CA GLY A 50 5.51 3.57 2.53
C GLY A 50 5.51 2.80 1.20
N ALA A 51 6.66 2.28 0.77
CA ALA A 51 6.78 1.46 -0.43
C ALA A 51 6.00 0.14 -0.31
N THR A 52 6.05 -0.51 0.87
CA THR A 52 5.31 -1.74 1.14
C THR A 52 3.80 -1.52 1.07
N LEU A 53 3.30 -0.41 1.63
CA LEU A 53 1.89 -0.05 1.57
C LEU A 53 1.39 0.18 0.13
N ILE A 54 2.19 0.89 -0.68
CA ILE A 54 1.89 1.08 -2.11
C ILE A 54 1.86 -0.27 -2.84
N PHE A 55 2.87 -1.11 -2.61
CA PHE A 55 2.93 -2.44 -3.20
C PHE A 55 1.71 -3.29 -2.85
N LEU A 56 1.32 -3.34 -1.56
CA LEU A 56 0.15 -4.09 -1.12
C LEU A 56 -1.15 -3.54 -1.72
N GLY A 57 -1.31 -2.22 -1.79
CA GLY A 57 -2.45 -1.59 -2.45
C GLY A 57 -2.58 -1.99 -3.91
N ILE A 58 -1.47 -1.96 -4.66
CA ILE A 58 -1.42 -2.39 -6.07
C ILE A 58 -1.71 -3.89 -6.18
N LEU A 59 -1.11 -4.72 -5.33
CA LEU A 59 -1.31 -6.16 -5.33
C LEU A 59 -2.79 -6.53 -5.13
N VAL A 60 -3.44 -5.91 -4.15
CA VAL A 60 -4.89 -6.12 -3.90
C VAL A 60 -5.70 -5.68 -5.11
N LEU A 61 -5.37 -4.55 -5.74
CA LEU A 61 -6.05 -4.10 -6.97
C LEU A 61 -5.92 -5.13 -8.09
N VAL A 62 -4.70 -5.59 -8.36
CA VAL A 62 -4.41 -6.54 -9.43
C VAL A 62 -5.15 -7.85 -9.21
N ILE A 63 -5.11 -8.40 -7.99
CA ILE A 63 -5.83 -9.64 -7.65
C ILE A 63 -7.34 -9.43 -7.82
N THR A 64 -7.88 -8.29 -7.36
CA THR A 64 -9.31 -7.98 -7.47
C THR A 64 -9.76 -7.87 -8.93
N LEU A 65 -8.90 -7.37 -9.83
CA LEU A 65 -9.18 -7.27 -11.26
C LEU A 65 -8.98 -8.58 -12.02
N ALA A 66 -8.06 -9.43 -11.55
CA ALA A 66 -7.76 -10.72 -12.17
C ALA A 66 -8.78 -11.81 -11.78
N ASP A 67 -9.53 -11.63 -10.70
CA ASP A 67 -10.56 -12.56 -10.26
C ASP A 67 -11.74 -12.56 -11.27
N PRO A 68 -12.02 -13.66 -11.99
CA PRO A 68 -13.13 -13.71 -12.93
C PRO A 68 -14.44 -13.56 -12.17
N LEU A 69 -15.27 -12.58 -12.55
CA LEU A 69 -16.65 -12.52 -12.07
C LEU A 69 -17.32 -13.91 -12.28
N PRO A 70 -18.15 -14.40 -11.33
CA PRO A 70 -18.74 -15.75 -11.36
C PRO A 70 -19.60 -16.09 -12.60
N GLN A 71 -19.74 -15.16 -13.54
CA GLN A 71 -20.56 -15.30 -14.75
C GLN A 71 -20.00 -16.33 -15.75
N PHE A 72 -18.71 -16.70 -15.65
CA PHE A 72 -18.13 -17.71 -16.55
C PHE A 72 -18.48 -19.17 -16.20
N HIS A 73 -19.08 -19.44 -15.04
CA HIS A 73 -19.47 -20.81 -14.68
C HIS A 73 -20.88 -21.21 -15.18
N LEU A 74 -21.71 -20.25 -15.59
CA LEU A 74 -23.09 -20.51 -16.05
C LEU A 74 -23.21 -20.69 -17.58
N LEU A 75 -22.16 -20.42 -18.35
CA LEU A 75 -22.18 -20.53 -19.82
C LEU A 75 -21.55 -21.82 -20.37
N ASN A 76 -21.04 -22.71 -19.51
CA ASN A 76 -20.40 -23.96 -19.92
C ASN A 76 -21.24 -25.22 -19.61
N ILE A 77 -22.57 -25.06 -19.46
CA ILE A 77 -23.52 -26.16 -19.34
C ILE A 77 -24.55 -26.04 -20.47
N ARG A 78 -24.10 -26.25 -21.71
CA ARG A 78 -24.93 -26.62 -22.85
C ARG A 78 -24.19 -27.61 -23.72
#